data_AF-A0A6A5K3V7-F1
#
_entry.id   AF-A0A6A5K3V7-F1
#
_cell.length_a   1.000
_cell.length_b   1.000
_cell.length_c   1.000
_cell.angle_alpha   90.00
_cell.angle_beta   90.00
_cell.angle_gamma   90.00
#
_symmetry.space_group_name_H-M   'P 1'
#
loop_
_entity.id
_entity.type
_entity.pdbx_description
1 polymer ?
#
loop_
_entity_poly.entity_id
_entity_poly.type
_entity_poly.pdbx_seq_one_letter_code
_entity_poly.pdbx_strand_id
1 'polypeptide(L)'
;MSKLTDSTSLPSNRADRSPVLTSVSLDFPIGEDPRPNGPDQDWCGYCVEFLSNLPALTYLNIRMRVPNAYGANPIFIEETFDRLITQIRHEGLETLIILVLDGDVIFCHYWAVDLPNSDFAHFPKLRRIVTPDDFLFSKDPEFRCYNLPASVEKIEIVDPSSYAQSYAHHLAENKAMYPRLTQLVLWYRNDVWSGNVVEHEKLLDDMQQKLLHVGVKLHVKLANEWSDN
;
A
#
# COMPACT_ATOMS: atom_id res chain seq x y z
N MET A 1 28.31 -53.11 -39.52
CA MET A 1 28.51 -51.80 -38.88
C MET A 1 27.16 -51.07 -38.87
N SER A 2 26.70 -50.66 -37.67
CA SER A 2 25.74 -49.59 -37.28
C SER A 2 24.54 -49.23 -38.19
N LYS A 3 23.32 -48.90 -37.72
CA LYS A 3 22.69 -48.74 -36.39
C LYS A 3 21.17 -48.61 -36.62
N LEU A 4 20.35 -49.07 -35.67
CA LEU A 4 18.96 -48.64 -35.46
C LEU A 4 18.90 -47.15 -35.07
N THR A 5 17.80 -46.47 -35.43
CA THR A 5 16.85 -45.84 -34.46
C THR A 5 15.53 -45.49 -35.13
N ASP A 6 14.44 -46.09 -34.65
CA ASP A 6 13.12 -45.45 -34.53
C ASP A 6 13.21 -44.22 -33.61
N SER A 7 12.33 -43.23 -33.77
CA SER A 7 11.41 -42.83 -32.69
C SER A 7 10.61 -41.53 -32.99
N THR A 8 9.29 -41.71 -32.86
CA THR A 8 8.33 -40.86 -32.12
C THR A 8 8.05 -39.42 -32.56
N SER A 9 6.87 -39.28 -33.17
CA SER A 9 5.76 -38.43 -32.69
C SER A 9 6.11 -37.25 -31.78
N LEU A 10 5.94 -36.04 -32.32
CA LEU A 10 5.73 -34.83 -31.54
C LEU A 10 4.26 -34.78 -31.09
N PRO A 11 3.94 -34.82 -29.78
CA PRO A 11 2.64 -34.37 -29.33
C PRO A 11 2.64 -32.84 -29.28
N SER A 12 1.79 -32.23 -30.12
CA SER A 12 1.38 -30.84 -30.03
C SER A 12 0.53 -30.63 -28.77
N ASN A 13 1.19 -30.49 -27.61
CA ASN A 13 0.57 -29.99 -26.38
C ASN A 13 0.87 -28.49 -26.23
N ARG A 14 0.31 -27.66 -27.12
CA ARG A 14 0.01 -26.26 -26.78
C ARG A 14 -1.29 -26.26 -25.99
N ALA A 15 -1.20 -26.65 -24.72
CA ALA A 15 -2.24 -26.29 -23.77
C ALA A 15 -2.23 -24.77 -23.64
N ASP A 16 -3.39 -24.16 -23.84
CA ASP A 16 -3.72 -22.77 -23.54
C ASP A 16 -3.25 -22.41 -22.13
N ARG A 17 -2.02 -21.93 -22.00
CA ARG A 17 -1.57 -21.27 -20.77
C ARG A 17 -2.11 -19.85 -20.83
N SER A 18 -3.32 -19.68 -20.33
CA SER A 18 -3.82 -18.34 -19.99
C SER A 18 -2.75 -17.64 -19.14
N PRO A 19 -2.44 -16.37 -19.42
CA PRO A 19 -1.41 -15.65 -18.68
C PRO A 19 -1.77 -15.64 -17.19
N VAL A 20 -0.83 -16.08 -16.35
CA VAL A 20 -0.97 -16.01 -14.90
C VAL A 20 -0.71 -14.56 -14.50
N LEU A 21 -1.77 -13.83 -14.19
CA LEU A 21 -1.68 -12.45 -13.71
C LEU A 21 -1.16 -12.47 -12.27
N THR A 22 0.04 -11.94 -12.07
CA THR A 22 0.69 -11.82 -10.75
C THR A 22 0.70 -10.39 -10.22
N SER A 23 0.35 -9.41 -11.07
CA SER A 23 0.35 -7.98 -10.76
C SER A 23 -0.90 -7.32 -11.32
N VAL A 24 -1.56 -6.50 -10.49
CA VAL A 24 -2.74 -5.71 -10.85
C VAL A 24 -2.56 -4.28 -10.36
N SER A 25 -2.93 -3.31 -11.20
CA SER A 25 -3.15 -1.92 -10.80
C SER A 25 -4.63 -1.58 -10.97
N LEU A 26 -5.26 -1.04 -9.93
CA LEU A 26 -6.65 -0.60 -9.91
C LEU A 26 -6.68 0.91 -9.71
N ASP A 27 -7.30 1.63 -10.64
CA ASP A 27 -7.59 3.06 -10.50
C ASP A 27 -9.04 3.24 -10.02
N PHE A 28 -9.22 3.83 -8.83
CA PHE A 28 -10.51 4.07 -8.20
C PHE A 28 -10.90 5.54 -8.37
N PRO A 29 -11.93 5.87 -9.15
CA PRO A 29 -12.55 7.18 -9.08
C PRO A 29 -13.38 7.23 -7.79
N ILE A 30 -12.84 7.86 -6.75
CA ILE A 30 -13.58 8.04 -5.50
C ILE A 30 -14.38 9.34 -5.62
N GLY A 31 -15.61 9.42 -5.11
CA GLY A 31 -16.31 10.72 -4.98
C GLY A 31 -16.93 11.33 -6.25
N GLU A 32 -16.87 10.68 -7.41
CA GLU A 32 -17.86 10.97 -8.47
C GLU A 32 -19.19 10.34 -8.04
N ASP A 33 -20.29 11.12 -7.95
CA ASP A 33 -21.62 10.53 -7.75
C ASP A 33 -21.82 9.47 -8.85
N PRO A 34 -22.06 8.19 -8.53
CA PRO A 34 -22.16 7.11 -9.52
C PRO A 34 -23.29 7.29 -10.55
N ARG A 35 -24.04 8.40 -10.49
CA ARG A 35 -25.16 8.69 -11.36
C ARG A 35 -24.77 9.73 -12.42
N PRO A 36 -24.57 9.24 -13.66
CA PRO A 36 -25.62 9.48 -14.65
C PRO A 36 -26.52 8.27 -14.87
N ASN A 37 -26.12 7.06 -14.43
CA ASN A 37 -26.74 5.79 -14.86
C ASN A 37 -27.12 4.80 -13.73
N GLY A 38 -27.56 5.28 -12.56
CA GLY A 38 -28.33 4.47 -11.60
C GLY A 38 -27.60 4.00 -10.32
N PRO A 39 -28.33 3.39 -9.36
CA PRO A 39 -27.87 3.21 -7.98
C PRO A 39 -27.05 1.94 -7.65
N ASP A 40 -26.69 1.07 -8.61
CA ASP A 40 -26.33 -0.33 -8.29
C ASP A 40 -25.01 -0.88 -8.91
N GLN A 41 -23.97 -0.07 -9.11
CA GLN A 41 -22.63 -0.65 -9.35
C GLN A 41 -21.86 -0.74 -8.04
N ASP A 42 -21.99 -1.88 -7.35
CA ASP A 42 -21.14 -2.25 -6.21
C ASP A 42 -19.71 -2.51 -6.73
N TRP A 43 -18.98 -1.42 -7.01
CA TRP A 43 -17.61 -1.44 -7.49
C TRP A 43 -16.69 -2.19 -6.54
N CYS A 44 -16.88 -2.04 -5.23
CA CYS A 44 -16.20 -2.85 -4.22
C CYS A 44 -16.44 -4.34 -4.48
N GLY A 45 -17.70 -4.75 -4.63
CA GLY A 45 -18.07 -6.14 -4.95
C GLY A 45 -17.39 -6.65 -6.22
N TYR A 46 -17.39 -5.86 -7.30
CA TYR A 46 -16.72 -6.23 -8.56
C TYR A 46 -15.20 -6.36 -8.39
N CYS A 47 -14.54 -5.42 -7.71
CA CYS A 47 -13.10 -5.50 -7.48
C CYS A 47 -12.74 -6.71 -6.61
N VAL A 48 -13.51 -6.99 -5.56
CA VAL A 48 -13.32 -8.16 -4.70
C VAL A 48 -13.51 -9.45 -5.49
N GLU A 49 -14.56 -9.56 -6.31
CA GLU A 49 -14.79 -10.71 -7.19
C GLU A 49 -13.65 -10.89 -8.18
N PHE A 50 -13.23 -9.81 -8.86
CA PHE A 50 -12.12 -9.83 -9.80
C PHE A 50 -10.82 -10.29 -9.14
N LEU A 51 -10.44 -9.69 -8.01
CA LEU A 51 -9.19 -10.02 -7.31
C LEU A 51 -9.21 -11.44 -6.73
N SER A 52 -10.38 -11.93 -6.27
CA SER A 52 -10.52 -13.30 -5.75
C SER A 52 -10.28 -14.37 -6.83
N ASN A 53 -10.49 -14.03 -8.11
CA ASN A 53 -10.25 -14.92 -9.25
C ASN A 53 -8.78 -14.92 -9.73
N LEU A 54 -7.87 -14.23 -9.04
CA LEU A 54 -6.46 -14.13 -9.42
C LEU A 54 -5.55 -14.85 -8.41
N PRO A 55 -5.59 -16.19 -8.28
CA PRO A 55 -4.93 -16.94 -7.20
C PRO A 55 -3.39 -16.79 -7.14
N ALA A 56 -2.78 -16.24 -8.19
CA ALA A 56 -1.34 -16.01 -8.29
C ALA A 56 -0.95 -14.54 -8.04
N LEU A 57 -1.89 -13.68 -7.59
CA LEU A 57 -1.61 -12.27 -7.34
C LEU A 57 -0.60 -12.12 -6.20
N THR A 58 0.59 -11.61 -6.52
CA THR A 58 1.64 -11.32 -5.54
C THR A 58 1.82 -9.82 -5.35
N TYR A 59 1.32 -9.01 -6.27
CA TYR A 59 1.47 -7.56 -6.28
C TYR A 59 0.12 -6.90 -6.57
N LEU A 60 -0.30 -6.00 -5.68
CA LEU A 60 -1.51 -5.21 -5.85
C LEU A 60 -1.18 -3.72 -5.66
N ASN A 61 -1.56 -2.91 -6.65
CA ASN A 61 -1.46 -1.46 -6.60
C ASN A 61 -2.86 -0.84 -6.71
N ILE A 62 -3.31 -0.21 -5.64
CA ILE A 62 -4.59 0.48 -5.49
C ILE A 62 -4.29 1.96 -5.60
N ARG A 63 -4.88 2.64 -6.57
CA ARG A 63 -4.69 4.07 -6.80
C ARG A 63 -6.02 4.77 -6.70
N MET A 64 -6.17 5.66 -5.74
CA MET A 64 -7.43 6.31 -5.40
C MET A 64 -7.41 7.73 -5.91
N ARG A 65 -8.24 8.05 -6.90
CA ARG A 65 -8.44 9.42 -7.37
C ARG A 65 -9.47 10.10 -6.49
N VAL A 66 -9.07 11.14 -5.78
CA VAL A 66 -9.95 11.91 -4.89
C VAL A 66 -10.25 13.26 -5.56
N PRO A 67 -11.43 13.49 -6.14
CA PRO A 67 -11.74 14.68 -6.90
C PRO A 67 -11.54 15.92 -6.04
N ASN A 68 -10.96 16.95 -6.65
CA ASN A 68 -10.62 18.20 -5.99
C ASN A 68 -11.81 18.75 -5.19
N ALA A 69 -11.54 18.94 -3.91
CA ALA A 69 -12.50 19.12 -2.83
C ALA A 69 -13.51 20.26 -3.09
N TYR A 70 -14.79 19.90 -3.19
CA TYR A 70 -15.95 20.68 -2.72
C TYR A 70 -17.22 19.82 -2.54
N GLY A 71 -17.23 18.54 -2.98
CA GLY A 71 -18.41 17.67 -2.88
C GLY A 71 -18.18 16.19 -2.55
N ALA A 72 -16.93 15.72 -2.40
CA ALA A 72 -16.67 14.34 -1.99
C ALA A 72 -16.97 14.16 -0.49
N ASN A 73 -17.73 13.12 -0.14
CA ASN A 73 -18.00 12.75 1.25
C ASN A 73 -16.86 11.87 1.77
N PRO A 74 -16.01 12.33 2.72
CA PRO A 74 -14.86 11.58 3.23
C PRO A 74 -15.25 10.19 3.79
N ILE A 75 -16.43 10.10 4.41
CA ILE A 75 -16.97 8.85 4.98
C ILE A 75 -17.13 7.77 3.90
N PHE A 76 -17.49 8.15 2.67
CA PHE A 76 -17.67 7.19 1.59
C PHE A 76 -16.34 6.59 1.11
N ILE A 77 -15.27 7.37 1.17
CA ILE A 77 -13.92 6.99 0.74
C ILE A 77 -13.37 5.92 1.68
N GLU A 78 -13.52 6.21 2.97
CA GLU A 78 -13.20 5.37 4.10
C GLU A 78 -13.91 4.02 4.03
N GLU A 79 -15.25 4.02 4.02
CA GLU A 79 -16.04 2.79 3.98
C GLU A 79 -15.75 1.94 2.73
N THR A 80 -15.51 2.57 1.58
CA THR A 80 -15.23 1.88 0.32
C THR A 80 -13.86 1.20 0.36
N PHE A 81 -12.83 1.91 0.83
CA PHE A 81 -11.48 1.37 0.94
C PHE A 81 -11.42 0.25 1.98
N ASP A 82 -12.00 0.46 3.15
CA ASP A 82 -12.03 -0.54 4.21
C ASP A 82 -12.79 -1.79 3.78
N ARG A 83 -13.96 -1.64 3.14
CA ARG A 83 -14.68 -2.78 2.57
C ARG A 83 -13.84 -3.52 1.54
N LEU A 84 -13.08 -2.81 0.70
CA LEU A 84 -12.21 -3.44 -0.29
C LEU A 84 -11.09 -4.23 0.40
N ILE A 85 -10.26 -3.58 1.23
CA ILE A 85 -9.11 -4.22 1.89
C ILE A 85 -9.57 -5.37 2.78
N THR A 86 -10.62 -5.18 3.57
CA THR A 86 -11.12 -6.22 4.48
C THR A 86 -11.79 -7.38 3.76
N GLN A 87 -12.11 -7.29 2.46
CA GLN A 87 -12.72 -8.39 1.70
C GLN A 87 -11.73 -9.09 0.76
N ILE A 88 -10.63 -8.45 0.38
CA ILE A 88 -9.59 -9.11 -0.42
C ILE A 88 -8.93 -10.20 0.44
N ARG A 89 -9.15 -11.46 0.09
CA ARG A 89 -8.55 -12.62 0.76
C ARG A 89 -7.48 -13.22 -0.15
N HIS A 90 -6.29 -12.62 -0.14
CA HIS A 90 -5.21 -13.04 -1.02
C HIS A 90 -3.97 -13.51 -0.23
N GLU A 91 -3.94 -14.80 0.11
CA GLU A 91 -2.85 -15.41 0.90
C GLU A 91 -1.47 -15.32 0.21
N GLY A 92 -1.46 -15.15 -1.11
CA GLY A 92 -0.27 -15.01 -1.95
C GLY A 92 0.30 -13.59 -2.03
N LEU A 93 -0.39 -12.58 -1.51
CA LEU A 93 -0.01 -11.19 -1.71
C LEU A 93 1.30 -10.86 -0.96
N GLU A 94 2.30 -10.39 -1.69
CA GLU A 94 3.63 -10.04 -1.15
C GLU A 94 3.87 -8.53 -1.11
N THR A 95 3.26 -7.77 -2.03
CA THR A 95 3.36 -6.32 -2.13
C THR A 95 1.98 -5.69 -2.25
N LEU A 96 1.71 -4.72 -1.37
CA LEU A 96 0.54 -3.86 -1.43
C LEU A 96 0.98 -2.41 -1.58
N ILE A 97 0.48 -1.74 -2.60
CA ILE A 97 0.67 -0.32 -2.83
C ILE A 97 -0.70 0.34 -2.80
N ILE A 98 -0.85 1.40 -2.01
CA ILE A 98 -2.05 2.21 -1.89
C ILE A 98 -1.62 3.65 -2.15
N LEU A 99 -2.14 4.28 -3.18
CA LEU A 99 -1.82 5.66 -3.56
C LEU A 99 -3.08 6.49 -3.57
N VAL A 100 -2.93 7.77 -3.26
CA VAL A 100 -3.95 8.78 -3.55
C VAL A 100 -3.44 9.60 -4.74
N LEU A 101 -4.12 9.49 -5.87
CA LEU A 101 -3.87 10.25 -7.08
C LEU A 101 -4.75 11.49 -7.09
N ASP A 102 -4.22 12.60 -7.62
CA ASP A 102 -4.98 13.79 -7.98
C ASP A 102 -5.96 14.30 -6.91
N GLY A 103 -5.40 14.89 -5.85
CA GLY A 103 -6.08 15.80 -4.94
C GLY A 103 -4.99 16.66 -4.28
N ASP A 104 -5.32 17.88 -3.85
CA ASP A 104 -4.45 18.58 -2.90
C ASP A 104 -4.27 17.66 -1.68
N VAL A 105 -3.14 16.96 -1.59
CA VAL A 105 -2.82 15.95 -0.55
C VAL A 105 -3.00 16.53 0.86
N ILE A 106 -2.88 17.85 0.95
CA ILE A 106 -3.28 18.68 2.08
C ILE A 106 -4.66 18.26 2.64
N PHE A 107 -5.65 17.95 1.80
CA PHE A 107 -6.98 17.52 2.22
C PHE A 107 -7.03 16.14 2.86
N CYS A 108 -6.17 15.19 2.48
CA CYS A 108 -6.11 13.88 3.15
C CYS A 108 -5.60 14.05 4.59
N HIS A 109 -4.60 14.90 4.80
CA HIS A 109 -4.12 15.23 6.14
C HIS A 109 -5.17 15.94 7.01
N TYR A 110 -6.10 16.70 6.41
CA TYR A 110 -7.22 17.36 7.10
C TYR A 110 -8.37 16.43 7.46
N TRP A 111 -8.42 15.21 6.91
CA TRP A 111 -9.34 14.22 7.43
C TRP A 111 -8.76 13.73 8.75
N ALA A 112 -9.19 14.40 9.82
CA ALA A 112 -9.01 14.00 11.21
C ALA A 112 -9.89 12.79 11.56
N VAL A 113 -10.24 11.98 10.56
CA VAL A 113 -11.07 10.79 10.71
C VAL A 113 -10.08 9.65 10.65
N ASP A 114 -9.96 8.92 11.75
CA ASP A 114 -9.19 7.68 11.78
C ASP A 114 -9.80 6.75 10.73
N LEU A 115 -9.03 6.43 9.69
CA LEU A 115 -9.43 5.39 8.76
C LEU A 115 -9.69 4.11 9.58
N PRO A 116 -10.84 3.43 9.44
CA PRO A 116 -11.20 2.34 10.29
C PRO A 116 -10.18 1.22 10.11
N ASN A 117 -10.10 0.40 11.14
CA ASN A 117 -9.02 -0.55 11.39
C ASN A 117 -8.78 -1.50 10.21
N SER A 118 -8.02 -1.03 9.21
CA SER A 118 -7.55 -1.82 8.09
C SER A 118 -6.59 -2.87 8.64
N ASP A 119 -7.14 -4.02 9.00
CA ASP A 119 -6.38 -5.13 9.52
C ASP A 119 -5.65 -5.82 8.37
N PHE A 120 -4.37 -5.50 8.17
CA PHE A 120 -3.54 -6.13 7.15
C PHE A 120 -3.04 -7.53 7.57
N ALA A 121 -3.33 -7.99 8.78
CA ALA A 121 -2.85 -9.28 9.28
C ALA A 121 -3.36 -10.48 8.47
N HIS A 122 -4.45 -10.32 7.72
CA HIS A 122 -4.99 -11.35 6.83
C HIS A 122 -4.18 -11.56 5.53
N PHE A 123 -3.09 -10.80 5.32
CA PHE A 123 -2.13 -11.03 4.24
C PHE A 123 -0.83 -11.69 4.79
N PRO A 124 -0.81 -13.00 5.06
CA PRO A 124 0.28 -13.66 5.79
C PRO A 124 1.63 -13.65 5.07
N LYS A 125 1.66 -13.34 3.77
CA LYS A 125 2.88 -13.25 2.95
C LYS A 125 3.26 -11.82 2.61
N LEU A 126 2.55 -10.82 3.13
CA LEU A 126 2.82 -9.41 2.80
C LEU A 126 4.18 -9.01 3.37
N ARG A 127 5.10 -8.63 2.49
CA ARG A 127 6.48 -8.23 2.83
C ARG A 127 6.70 -6.74 2.67
N ARG A 128 5.98 -6.11 1.75
CA ARG A 128 6.13 -4.70 1.38
C ARG A 128 4.78 -3.99 1.37
N ILE A 129 4.72 -2.85 2.04
CA ILE A 129 3.57 -1.95 2.01
C ILE A 129 4.05 -0.56 1.60
N VAL A 130 3.36 0.06 0.65
CA VAL A 130 3.58 1.44 0.23
C VAL A 130 2.26 2.19 0.35
N THR A 131 2.20 3.25 1.13
CA THR A 131 0.94 3.94 1.40
C THR A 131 1.17 5.33 2.00
N PRO A 132 0.22 6.28 1.88
CA PRO A 132 0.19 7.42 2.78
C PRO A 132 0.12 6.95 4.23
N ASP A 133 0.68 7.75 5.14
CA ASP A 133 0.73 7.44 6.57
C ASP A 133 -0.64 7.27 7.21
N ASP A 134 -1.62 8.05 6.75
CA ASP A 134 -3.00 8.02 7.25
C ASP A 134 -3.66 6.63 7.17
N PHE A 135 -3.20 5.75 6.29
CA PHE A 135 -3.69 4.37 6.14
C PHE A 135 -3.02 3.35 7.07
N LEU A 136 -1.94 3.72 7.76
CA LEU A 136 -1.20 2.83 8.67
C LEU A 136 -1.27 3.24 10.13
N PHE A 137 -1.51 4.52 10.39
CA PHE A 137 -1.44 5.07 11.73
C PHE A 137 -2.68 5.91 12.03
N SER A 138 -3.26 5.72 13.22
CA SER A 138 -4.26 6.65 13.74
C SER A 138 -3.62 8.00 14.05
N LYS A 139 -4.41 9.06 13.91
CA LYS A 139 -4.02 10.42 14.35
C LYS A 139 -4.46 10.68 15.79
N ASP A 140 -5.12 9.71 16.42
CA ASP A 140 -5.52 9.78 17.82
C ASP A 140 -4.32 9.92 18.78
N PRO A 141 -4.52 10.44 20.01
CA PRO A 141 -3.43 10.61 20.97
C PRO A 141 -2.72 9.32 21.36
N GLU A 142 -3.33 8.16 21.08
CA GLU A 142 -2.76 6.85 21.40
C GLU A 142 -1.85 6.31 20.29
N PHE A 143 -1.82 6.95 19.11
CA PHE A 143 -0.97 6.59 17.97
C PHE A 143 -0.89 5.07 17.75
N ARG A 144 -2.04 4.49 17.39
CA ARG A 144 -2.17 3.07 17.08
C ARG A 144 -1.71 2.83 15.65
N CYS A 145 -0.72 1.96 15.47
CA CYS A 145 -0.42 1.38 14.17
C CYS A 145 -1.43 0.25 13.91
N TYR A 146 -2.05 0.23 12.73
CA TYR A 146 -2.96 -0.85 12.37
C TYR A 146 -2.20 -2.17 12.26
N ASN A 147 -2.90 -3.29 12.49
CA ASN A 147 -2.29 -4.61 12.57
C ASN A 147 -1.59 -4.99 11.25
N LEU A 148 -0.27 -5.00 11.26
CA LEU A 148 0.55 -5.51 10.16
C LEU A 148 0.89 -6.99 10.38
N PRO A 149 0.96 -7.80 9.32
CA PRO A 149 1.39 -9.18 9.45
C PRO A 149 2.88 -9.23 9.81
N ALA A 150 3.27 -10.21 10.63
CA ALA A 150 4.66 -10.39 11.08
C ALA A 150 5.67 -10.64 9.93
N SER A 151 5.16 -10.89 8.71
CA SER A 151 5.92 -11.05 7.48
C SER A 151 6.46 -9.74 6.90
N VAL A 152 5.94 -8.57 7.32
CA VAL A 152 6.34 -7.27 6.75
C VAL A 152 7.81 -7.00 7.03
N GLU A 153 8.54 -6.72 5.95
CA GLU A 153 9.98 -6.41 5.94
C GLU A 153 10.24 -4.92 5.65
N LYS A 154 9.35 -4.29 4.88
CA LYS A 154 9.51 -2.93 4.38
C LYS A 154 8.20 -2.15 4.42
N ILE A 155 8.21 -0.99 5.07
CA ILE A 155 7.12 0.00 5.05
C ILE A 155 7.62 1.23 4.31
N GLU A 156 6.81 1.75 3.40
CA GLU A 156 7.10 2.97 2.66
C GLU A 156 5.94 3.94 2.82
N ILE A 157 6.22 5.10 3.42
CA ILE A 157 5.26 6.18 3.61
C ILE A 157 5.42 7.16 2.48
N VAL A 158 4.34 7.41 1.76
CA VAL A 158 4.25 8.41 0.69
C VAL A 158 3.71 9.69 1.27
N ASP A 159 4.35 10.82 0.95
CA ASP A 159 3.96 12.14 1.45
C ASP A 159 3.75 12.16 2.97
N PRO A 160 4.80 11.77 3.73
CA PRO A 160 4.69 11.67 5.18
C PRO A 160 4.28 13.01 5.81
N SER A 161 3.31 12.96 6.71
CA SER A 161 2.88 14.14 7.48
C SER A 161 3.92 14.54 8.54
N SER A 162 3.60 15.59 9.30
CA SER A 162 4.37 16.01 10.48
C SER A 162 4.47 14.94 11.57
N TYR A 163 3.68 13.86 11.51
CA TYR A 163 3.67 12.78 12.51
C TYR A 163 4.65 11.64 12.19
N ALA A 164 5.42 11.72 11.11
CA ALA A 164 6.38 10.70 10.71
C ALA A 164 7.33 10.26 11.85
N GLN A 165 7.76 11.21 12.69
CA GLN A 165 8.61 10.92 13.85
C GLN A 165 7.90 10.05 14.89
N SER A 166 6.63 10.34 15.20
CA SER A 166 5.83 9.53 16.11
C SER A 166 5.68 8.10 15.58
N TYR A 167 5.51 7.93 14.27
CA TYR A 167 5.40 6.62 13.65
C TYR A 167 6.70 5.81 13.76
N ALA A 168 7.85 6.43 13.47
CA ALA A 168 9.15 5.77 13.65
C ALA A 168 9.37 5.36 15.11
N HIS A 169 8.96 6.20 16.06
CA HIS A 169 9.04 5.88 17.47
C HIS A 169 8.15 4.69 17.84
N HIS A 170 6.89 4.69 17.40
CA HIS A 170 5.96 3.58 17.60
C HIS A 170 6.51 2.27 17.04
N LEU A 171 7.05 2.27 15.81
CA LEU A 171 7.65 1.08 15.19
C LEU A 171 8.86 0.56 15.99
N ALA A 172 9.65 1.47 16.57
CA ALA A 172 10.79 1.09 17.40
C ALA A 172 10.34 0.46 18.73
N GLU A 173 9.37 1.06 19.41
CA GLU A 173 8.84 0.55 20.69
C GLU A 173 8.11 -0.78 20.53
N ASN A 174 7.46 -0.99 19.39
CA ASN A 174 6.66 -2.18 19.08
C ASN A 174 7.39 -3.17 18.15
N LYS A 175 8.72 -3.13 18.06
CA LYS A 175 9.50 -4.00 17.15
C LYS A 175 9.18 -5.49 17.30
N ALA A 176 8.83 -5.93 18.51
CA ALA A 176 8.46 -7.32 18.79
C ALA A 176 7.23 -7.78 17.99
N MET A 177 6.30 -6.87 17.67
CA MET A 177 5.13 -7.16 16.82
C MET A 177 5.51 -7.28 15.34
N TYR A 178 6.60 -6.63 14.92
CA TYR A 178 7.08 -6.58 13.54
C TYR A 178 8.48 -7.21 13.42
N PRO A 179 8.64 -8.51 13.74
CA PRO A 179 9.96 -9.13 13.89
C PRO A 179 10.80 -9.08 12.61
N ARG A 180 10.18 -9.06 11.43
CA ARG A 180 10.87 -9.00 10.14
C ARG A 180 11.08 -7.61 9.57
N LEU A 181 10.51 -6.57 10.18
CA LEU A 181 10.67 -5.21 9.70
C LEU A 181 12.15 -4.80 9.77
N THR A 182 12.69 -4.38 8.62
CA THR A 182 14.10 -3.95 8.49
C THR A 182 14.24 -2.59 7.82
N GLN A 183 13.19 -2.08 7.17
CA GLN A 183 13.24 -0.82 6.42
C GLN A 183 11.98 0.02 6.63
N LEU A 184 12.18 1.30 6.92
CA LEU A 184 11.18 2.35 6.78
C LEU A 184 11.67 3.32 5.69
N VAL A 185 10.85 3.58 4.68
CA VAL A 185 11.16 4.53 3.61
C VAL A 185 10.17 5.69 3.67
N LEU A 186 10.67 6.91 3.62
CA LEU A 186 9.85 8.12 3.53
C LEU A 186 10.04 8.73 2.14
N TRP A 187 8.96 8.84 1.38
CA TRP A 187 8.93 9.42 0.04
C TRP A 187 8.34 10.82 0.11
N TYR A 188 9.18 11.84 -0.01
CA TYR A 188 8.76 13.24 0.00
C TYR A 188 8.55 13.76 -1.41
N ARG A 189 7.49 14.52 -1.65
CA ARG A 189 7.40 15.36 -2.84
C ARG A 189 8.43 16.48 -2.83
N ASN A 190 8.85 16.86 -4.03
CA ASN A 190 9.86 17.90 -4.27
C ASN A 190 9.46 19.29 -3.77
N ASP A 191 8.16 19.59 -3.71
CA ASP A 191 7.62 20.89 -3.27
C ASP A 191 7.56 21.03 -1.74
N VAL A 192 7.31 19.92 -1.02
CA VAL A 192 7.16 19.91 0.45
C VAL A 192 8.50 20.01 1.19
N TRP A 193 9.57 19.45 0.63
CA TRP A 193 10.90 19.43 1.28
C TRP A 193 11.58 20.81 1.44
N SER A 194 10.98 21.87 0.87
CA SER A 194 11.61 23.20 0.80
C SER A 194 11.49 24.06 2.07
N GLY A 195 10.76 23.61 3.10
CA GLY A 195 10.59 24.33 4.37
C GLY A 195 11.54 23.86 5.48
N ASN A 196 12.36 24.76 6.02
CA ASN A 196 13.16 24.60 7.25
C ASN A 196 14.01 23.30 7.34
N VAL A 197 14.89 23.12 6.35
CA VAL A 197 15.78 21.95 6.19
C VAL A 197 16.50 21.53 7.48
N VAL A 198 16.95 22.46 8.32
CA VAL A 198 17.72 22.15 9.55
C VAL A 198 16.88 21.44 10.62
N GLU A 199 15.62 21.84 10.80
CA GLU A 199 14.71 21.16 11.75
C GLU A 199 14.33 19.78 11.23
N HIS A 200 14.19 19.66 9.92
CA HIS A 200 13.88 18.42 9.24
C HIS A 200 15.03 17.39 9.34
N GLU A 201 16.27 17.82 9.10
CA GLU A 201 17.47 16.97 9.24
C GLU A 201 17.61 16.43 10.67
N LYS A 202 17.46 17.29 11.68
CA LYS A 202 17.54 16.87 13.08
C LYS A 202 16.46 15.85 13.44
N LEU A 203 15.25 16.03 12.91
CA LEU A 203 14.14 15.09 13.12
C LEU A 203 14.43 13.74 12.48
N LEU A 204 14.96 13.73 11.26
CA LEU A 204 15.35 12.50 10.56
C LEU A 204 16.51 11.79 11.23
N ASP A 205 17.48 12.51 11.78
CA ASP A 205 18.55 11.95 12.57
C ASP A 205 18.03 11.26 13.84
N ASP A 206 17.12 11.89 14.60
CA ASP A 206 16.49 11.27 15.77
C ASP A 206 15.73 9.99 15.39
N MET A 207 14.94 10.03 14.32
CA MET A 207 14.23 8.86 13.79
C MET A 207 15.20 7.74 13.40
N GLN A 208 16.27 8.07 12.67
CA GLN A 208 17.28 7.11 12.24
C GLN A 208 17.99 6.46 13.44
N GLN A 209 18.32 7.21 14.49
CA GLN A 209 18.94 6.64 15.69
C GLN A 209 18.01 5.67 16.42
N LYS A 210 16.73 6.04 16.60
CA LYS A 210 15.73 5.19 17.27
C LYS A 210 15.47 3.90 16.50
N LEU A 211 15.30 3.99 15.18
CA LEU A 211 15.05 2.82 14.34
C LEU A 211 16.29 1.92 14.25
N LEU A 212 17.49 2.49 14.15
CA LEU A 212 18.73 1.70 14.07
C LEU A 212 18.97 0.88 15.34
N HIS A 213 18.59 1.40 16.51
CA HIS A 213 18.68 0.68 17.78
C HIS A 213 17.93 -0.66 17.76
N VAL A 214 16.85 -0.75 16.97
CA VAL A 214 16.03 -1.95 16.82
C VAL A 214 16.25 -2.68 15.48
N GLY A 215 17.31 -2.32 14.76
CA GLY A 215 17.69 -2.95 13.49
C GLY A 215 16.87 -2.54 12.27
N VAL A 216 16.14 -1.42 12.34
CA VAL A 216 15.38 -0.86 11.21
C VAL A 216 16.16 0.31 10.60
N LYS A 217 16.32 0.31 9.27
CA LYS A 217 16.98 1.40 8.53
C LYS A 217 15.94 2.41 8.06
N LEU A 218 16.22 3.69 8.26
CA LEU A 218 15.45 4.77 7.66
C LEU A 218 16.06 5.10 6.29
N HIS A 219 15.21 5.20 5.28
CA HIS A 219 15.57 5.72 3.98
C HIS A 219 14.68 6.91 3.68
N VAL A 220 15.27 8.00 3.19
CA VAL A 220 14.53 9.16 2.72
C VAL A 220 14.78 9.30 1.24
N LYS A 221 13.69 9.46 0.47
CA LYS A 221 13.72 9.52 -0.99
C LYS A 221 12.81 10.61 -1.50
N LEU A 222 13.11 11.09 -2.69
CA LEU A 222 12.28 12.06 -3.40
C LEU A 222 11.31 11.33 -4.33
N ALA A 223 10.07 11.81 -4.42
CA ALA A 223 9.01 11.18 -5.19
C ALA A 223 9.31 11.10 -6.71
N ASN A 224 10.17 11.96 -7.25
CA ASN A 224 10.62 11.88 -8.65
C ASN A 224 11.56 10.70 -8.93
N GLU A 225 12.12 10.08 -7.89
CA GLU A 225 12.88 8.83 -7.99
C GLU A 225 11.97 7.60 -8.00
N TRP A 226 10.66 7.80 -7.77
CA TRP A 226 9.67 6.76 -7.86
C TRP A 226 9.38 6.46 -9.33
N SER A 227 10.16 5.53 -9.89
CA SER A 227 9.74 4.75 -11.06
C SER A 227 9.00 3.51 -10.56
N ASP A 228 7.99 3.03 -11.29
CA ASP A 228 7.09 1.89 -10.97
C ASP A 228 7.78 0.52 -10.73
N ASN A 229 9.00 0.48 -10.18
CA ASN A 229 9.74 -0.72 -9.80
C ASN A 229 9.10 -1.50 -8.64
#